data_AF-A3CUR0-F1
#
_entry.id   AF-A3CUR0-F1
#
_cell.length_a   1.000
_cell.length_b   1.000
_cell.length_c   1.000
_cell.angle_alpha   90.00
_cell.angle_beta   90.00
_cell.angle_gamma   90.00
#
_symmetry.space_group_name_H-M   'P 1'
#
loop_
_entity.id
_entity.type
_entity.pdbx_description
1 polymer ?
#
loop_
_entity_poly.entity_id
_entity_poly.type
_entity_poly.pdbx_seq_one_letter_code
_entity_poly.pdbx_strand_id
1 'polypeptide(L)' 'MKKQTSLVIGLAAGGIAVAAGLLAALGHLPVWAAELVAVVMFPAFVIFIALWWNAKPGEEDIPFIGY' A
#
# COMPACT_ATOMS: atom_id res chain seq x y z
N MET A 1 -7.02 14.06 -0.99
CA MET A 1 -5.73 13.81 -1.70
C MET A 1 -6.06 13.60 -3.17
N LYS A 2 -5.19 13.94 -4.14
CA LYS A 2 -5.53 13.62 -5.54
C LYS A 2 -5.65 12.09 -5.71
N LYS A 3 -6.70 11.61 -6.39
CA LYS A 3 -6.92 10.19 -6.68
C LYS A 3 -5.66 9.47 -7.17
N GLN A 4 -4.94 10.07 -8.13
CA GLN A 4 -3.68 9.51 -8.64
C GLN A 4 -2.59 9.38 -7.57
N THR A 5 -2.50 10.32 -6.63
CA THR A 5 -1.54 10.24 -5.52
C THR A 5 -1.84 9.02 -4.64
N SER A 6 -3.11 8.79 -4.28
CA SER A 6 -3.51 7.60 -3.51
C SER A 6 -3.17 6.30 -4.25
N LEU A 7 -3.38 6.26 -5.57
CA LEU A 7 -3.02 5.09 -6.38
C LEU A 7 -1.51 4.83 -6.37
N VAL A 8 -0.69 5.86 -6.60
CA VAL A 8 0.76 5.74 -6.65
C VAL A 8 1.31 5.25 -5.31
N ILE A 9 0.82 5.79 -4.19
CA ILE A 9 1.25 5.36 -2.86
C ILE A 9 0.84 3.91 -2.60
N GLY A 10 -0.41 3.53 -2.94
CA GLY A 10 -0.88 2.16 -2.81
C GLY A 10 -0.01 1.19 -3.61
N LEU A 11 0.21 1.45 -4.91
CA LEU A 11 1.04 0.60 -5.75
C LEU A 11 2.49 0.53 -5.28
N ALA A 12 3.07 1.65 -4.80
CA ALA A 12 4.41 1.65 -4.24
C ALA A 12 4.51 0.76 -3.00
N ALA A 13 3.56 0.87 -2.06
CA ALA A 13 3.54 0.03 -0.86
C ALA A 13 3.42 -1.48 -1.23
N GLY A 14 2.53 -1.81 -2.15
CA GLY A 14 2.39 -3.18 -2.66
C GLY A 14 3.66 -3.68 -3.34
N GLY A 15 4.27 -2.85 -4.20
CA GLY A 15 5.52 -3.15 -4.89
C GLY A 15 6.69 -3.40 -3.93
N ILE A 16 6.80 -2.61 -2.86
CA ILE A 16 7.84 -2.80 -1.83
C ILE A 16 7.64 -4.13 -1.09
N ALA A 17 6.41 -4.48 -0.72
CA ALA A 17 6.12 -5.76 -0.07
C ALA A 17 6.47 -6.97 -0.96
N VAL A 18 6.09 -6.91 -2.24
CA VAL A 18 6.43 -7.95 -3.23
C VAL A 18 7.94 -8.04 -3.44
N ALA A 19 8.62 -6.90 -3.58
CA ALA A 19 10.07 -6.89 -3.75
C ALA A 19 10.80 -7.48 -2.53
N ALA A 20 10.38 -7.16 -1.31
CA ALA A 20 10.95 -7.75 -0.10
C ALA A 20 10.76 -9.27 -0.05
N GLY A 21 9.56 -9.76 -0.44
CA GLY A 21 9.29 -11.19 -0.55
C GLY A 21 10.17 -11.90 -1.59
N LEU A 22 10.36 -11.27 -2.76
CA LEU A 22 11.26 -11.79 -3.81
C LEU A 22 12.71 -11.82 -3.34
N LEU A 23 13.19 -10.77 -2.68
CA LEU A 23 14.54 -10.73 -2.11
C LEU A 23 14.76 -11.82 -1.06
N ALA A 24 13.75 -12.10 -0.24
CA ALA A 24 13.83 -13.21 0.71
C ALA A 24 13.84 -14.57 0.01
N ALA A 25 13.01 -14.78 -1.01
CA ALA A 25 12.99 -16.02 -1.79
C ALA A 25 14.32 -16.29 -2.53
N LEU A 26 15.02 -15.23 -2.94
CA LEU A 26 16.34 -15.32 -3.57
C LEU A 26 17.50 -15.41 -2.56
N GLY A 27 17.22 -15.39 -1.25
CA GLY A 27 18.23 -15.46 -0.19
C GLY A 27 19.00 -14.16 0.05
N HIS A 28 18.54 -13.03 -0.51
CA HIS A 28 19.16 -11.72 -0.33
C HIS A 28 18.65 -10.96 0.90
N LEU A 29 17.53 -11.40 1.48
CA LEU A 29 16.93 -10.80 2.68
C LEU A 29 16.50 -11.92 3.64
N PRO A 30 16.74 -11.80 4.97
CA PRO A 30 16.20 -12.79 5.90
C PRO A 30 14.66 -12.72 5.91
N VAL A 31 14.02 -13.88 6.00
CA VAL A 31 12.55 -14.01 5.89
C VAL A 31 11.81 -13.13 6.89
N TRP A 32 12.27 -13.08 8.14
CA TRP A 32 11.64 -12.25 9.18
C TRP A 32 11.66 -10.75 8.82
N ALA A 33 12.69 -10.27 8.11
CA ALA A 33 12.74 -8.87 7.68
C ALA A 33 11.75 -8.60 6.56
N ALA A 34 11.57 -9.54 5.62
CA ALA A 34 10.52 -9.44 4.60
C ALA A 34 9.12 -9.44 5.22
N GLU A 35 8.89 -10.25 6.26
CA GLU A 35 7.63 -10.29 7.00
C GLU A 35 7.36 -8.95 7.70
N LEU A 36 8.34 -8.35 8.37
CA LEU A 36 8.19 -7.03 8.97
C LEU A 36 7.84 -5.95 7.93
N VAL A 37 8.50 -5.99 6.76
CA VAL A 37 8.15 -5.08 5.65
C VAL A 37 6.71 -5.29 5.21
N ALA A 38 6.26 -6.55 5.07
CA ALA A 38 4.88 -6.86 4.71
C ALA A 38 3.87 -6.35 5.77
N VAL A 39 4.17 -6.51 7.06
CA VAL A 39 3.32 -6.04 8.17
C VAL A 39 3.11 -4.52 8.12
N VAL A 40 4.11 -3.75 7.72
CA VAL A 40 4.02 -2.28 7.61
C VAL A 40 3.40 -1.84 6.28
N MET A 41 3.80 -2.46 5.17
CA MET A 41 3.35 -2.07 3.83
C MET A 41 1.92 -2.51 3.53
N PHE A 42 1.44 -3.62 4.12
CA PHE A 42 0.09 -4.12 3.86
C PHE A 42 -1.01 -3.14 4.32
N PRO A 43 -0.99 -2.60 5.56
CA PRO A 43 -1.93 -1.55 5.97
C PRO A 43 -1.87 -0.31 5.06
N ALA A 44 -0.66 0.14 4.70
CA ALA A 44 -0.51 1.27 3.79
C ALA A 44 -1.15 0.96 2.42
N PHE A 45 -0.87 -0.20 1.84
CA PHE A 45 -1.48 -0.65 0.58
C PHE A 45 -3.01 -0.62 0.68
N VAL A 46 -3.58 -1.24 1.70
CA VAL A 46 -5.04 -1.32 1.87
C VAL A 46 -5.66 0.07 2.01
N ILE A 47 -5.11 0.93 2.86
CA ILE A 47 -5.63 2.29 3.08
C ILE A 47 -5.59 3.09 1.77
N PHE A 48 -4.45 3.12 1.08
CA PHE A 48 -4.29 3.98 -0.09
C PHE A 48 -5.05 3.47 -1.32
N ILE A 49 -5.17 2.15 -1.49
CA ILE A 49 -6.04 1.57 -2.52
C ILE A 49 -7.52 1.83 -2.21
N ALA A 50 -7.94 1.70 -0.94
CA ALA A 50 -9.30 2.04 -0.54
C ALA A 50 -9.61 3.53 -0.79
N LEU A 51 -8.68 4.44 -0.46
CA LEU A 51 -8.82 5.87 -0.75
C LEU A 51 -8.90 6.13 -2.25
N TRP A 52 -8.08 5.45 -3.05
CA TRP A 52 -8.13 5.58 -4.51
C TRP A 52 -9.48 5.11 -5.08
N TRP A 53 -9.98 3.98 -4.60
CA TRP A 53 -11.26 3.41 -5.04
C TRP A 53 -12.43 4.34 -4.70
N ASN A 54 -12.42 4.93 -3.50
CA ASN A 54 -13.48 5.80 -3.00
C ASN A 54 -13.39 7.24 -3.49
N ALA A 55 -12.25 7.67 -4.05
CA ALA A 55 -12.11 9.02 -4.61
C ALA A 55 -13.07 9.21 -5.81
N LYS A 56 -14.15 9.96 -5.60
CA LYS A 56 -15.07 10.41 -6.65
C LYS A 56 -14.47 11.61 -7.41
N PRO A 57 -14.63 11.70 -8.73
CA PRO A 57 -14.25 12.91 -9.45
C PRO A 57 -15.24 14.04 -9.11
N GLY A 58 -14.78 15.08 -8.42
CA GLY A 58 -15.52 16.34 -8.25
C GLY A 58 -16.22 16.58 -6.91
N GLU A 59 -16.22 15.63 -5.98
CA GLU A 59 -16.63 15.85 -4.58
C GLU A 59 -15.38 15.87 -3.70
N GLU A 60 -15.28 16.83 -2.78
CA GLU A 60 -14.20 16.85 -1.78
C GLU A 60 -14.23 15.54 -0.98
N ASP A 61 -13.09 14.85 -0.91
CA ASP A 61 -12.92 13.56 -0.25
C ASP A 61 -13.45 13.61 1.20
N ILE A 62 -14.69 13.15 1.43
CA ILE A 62 -15.15 12.80 2.78
C ILE A 62 -14.45 11.48 3.15
N PRO A 63 -13.61 11.45 4.21
CA PRO A 63 -12.82 10.28 4.53
C PRO A 63 -13.73 9.16 5.05
N PHE A 64 -14.02 8.19 4.20
CA PHE A 64 -14.84 6.99 4.49
C PHE A 64 -14.10 5.93 5.33
N ILE A 65 -13.19 6.34 6.23
CA ILE A 65 -12.62 5.46 7.25
C ILE A 65 -13.15 5.93 8.61
N GLY A 66 -14.27 5.34 9.02
CA GLY A 66 -14.86 5.52 10.35
C GLY A 66 -16.30 6.03 10.34
N TYR A 67 -17.25 5.14 10.07
CA TYR A 67 -18.44 5.00 10.92
C TYR A 67 -18.40 3.59 11.53
#